data_AF-A0A7X6SQ99-F1
#
_entry.id   AF-A0A7X6SQ99-F1
#
_cell.length_a   1.000
_cell.length_b   1.000
_cell.length_c   1.000
_cell.angle_alpha   90.00
_cell.angle_beta   90.00
_cell.angle_gamma   90.00
#
_symmetry.space_group_name_H-M   'P 1'
#
loop_
_entity.id
_entity.type
_entity.pdbx_description
1 polymer ?
#
loop_
_entity_poly.entity_id
_entity_poly.type
_entity_poly.pdbx_seq_one_letter_code
_entity_poly.pdbx_strand_id
1 'polypeptide(L)'
;IMLSVFAGGIGMGLLLNALSVNEYMELPFYYHLAMGGFAFGAVFMATDPVSGAQTESGKWIYGFLIGILSILIRVLNPAYPEAVMLAILFMNAFAPLIDYYVVQSNIKRRLKRAKVTLNTGVK
;
A
#
# COMPACT_ATOMS: atom_id res chain seq x y z
N ILE A 1 6.08 -1.33 -5.92
CA ILE A 1 5.24 -0.22 -5.38
C ILE A 1 4.14 0.15 -6.37
N MET A 2 4.45 0.54 -7.60
CA MET A 2 3.41 0.90 -8.60
C MET A 2 2.29 -0.15 -8.72
N LEU A 3 2.66 -1.41 -8.99
CA LEU A 3 1.71 -2.52 -9.12
C LEU A 3 0.84 -2.72 -7.87
N SER A 4 1.42 -2.57 -6.68
CA SER A 4 0.67 -2.68 -5.42
C SER A 4 -0.27 -1.51 -5.17
N VAL A 5 0.09 -0.28 -5.57
CA VAL A 5 -0.80 0.89 -5.52
C VAL A 5 -2.02 0.69 -6.39
N PHE A 6 -1.84 0.28 -7.64
CA PHE A 6 -2.97 -0.01 -8.54
C PHE A 6 -3.83 -1.17 -8.03
N ALA A 7 -3.23 -2.23 -7.50
CA ALA A 7 -3.97 -3.34 -6.91
C ALA A 7 -4.80 -2.91 -5.69
N GLY A 8 -4.23 -2.09 -4.79
CA GLY A 8 -4.93 -1.55 -3.63
C GLY A 8 -6.06 -0.60 -4.01
N GLY A 9 -5.83 0.26 -5.01
CA GLY A 9 -6.85 1.15 -5.54
C GLY A 9 -7.99 0.37 -6.21
N ILE A 10 -7.69 -0.57 -7.11
CA ILE A 10 -8.74 -1.40 -7.74
C ILE A 10 -9.52 -2.17 -6.69
N GLY A 11 -8.83 -2.80 -5.72
CA GLY A 11 -9.47 -3.55 -4.65
C GLY A 11 -10.43 -2.69 -3.81
N MET A 12 -10.00 -1.50 -3.40
CA MET A 12 -10.85 -0.60 -2.62
C MET A 12 -11.99 0.00 -3.44
N GLY A 13 -11.72 0.38 -4.69
CA GLY A 13 -12.73 0.90 -5.61
C GLY A 13 -13.84 -0.11 -5.88
N LEU A 14 -13.49 -1.37 -6.12
CA LEU A 14 -14.47 -2.46 -6.28
C LEU A 14 -15.26 -2.72 -5.00
N LEU A 15 -14.60 -2.70 -3.84
CA LEU A 15 -15.25 -2.90 -2.55
C LEU A 15 -16.27 -1.79 -2.26
N LEU A 16 -15.92 -0.53 -2.50
CA LEU A 16 -16.81 0.60 -2.29
C LEU A 16 -17.96 0.61 -3.30
N ASN A 17 -17.69 0.24 -4.56
CA ASN A 17 -18.71 0.10 -5.58
C ASN A 17 -19.72 -1.01 -5.30
N ALA A 18 -19.35 -2.00 -4.47
CA ALA A 18 -20.29 -3.04 -4.00
C ALA A 18 -21.14 -2.59 -2.79
N LEU A 19 -20.69 -1.61 -2.01
CA LEU A 19 -21.39 -1.12 -0.81
C LEU A 19 -22.34 0.05 -1.10
N SER A 20 -22.08 0.83 -2.16
CA SER A 20 -22.96 1.87 -2.75
C SER A 20 -23.75 2.71 -1.75
N VAL A 21 -23.08 3.27 -0.74
CA VAL A 21 -23.74 4.10 0.29
C VAL A 21 -23.81 5.59 -0.11
N ASN A 22 -22.96 6.03 -1.05
CA ASN A 22 -22.86 7.42 -1.50
C ASN A 22 -22.70 7.50 -3.03
N GLU A 23 -23.09 8.63 -3.65
CA GLU A 23 -22.93 8.89 -5.10
C GLU A 23 -21.49 8.71 -5.59
N TYR A 24 -20.50 9.04 -4.75
CA TYR A 24 -19.08 8.86 -5.06
C TYR A 24 -18.60 7.39 -5.00
N MET A 25 -19.36 6.50 -4.37
CA MET A 25 -19.10 5.05 -4.34
C MET A 25 -19.68 4.35 -5.58
N GLU A 26 -20.74 4.91 -6.18
CA GLU A 26 -21.35 4.38 -7.40
C GLU A 26 -20.47 4.59 -8.64
N LEU A 27 -19.51 5.51 -8.56
CA LEU A 27 -18.54 5.73 -9.61
C LEU A 27 -17.81 4.42 -9.96
N PRO A 28 -17.73 4.06 -11.25
CA PRO A 28 -17.02 2.86 -11.65
C PRO A 28 -15.56 2.89 -11.19
N PHE A 29 -15.04 1.75 -10.72
CA PHE A 29 -13.70 1.66 -10.12
C PHE A 29 -12.57 2.28 -10.98
N TYR A 30 -12.68 2.18 -12.30
CA TYR A 30 -11.68 2.72 -13.24
C TYR A 30 -11.66 4.25 -13.29
N TYR A 31 -12.78 4.91 -13.01
CA TYR A 31 -12.83 6.37 -12.91
C TYR A 31 -11.98 6.87 -11.74
N HIS A 32 -11.92 6.14 -10.62
CA HIS A 32 -11.05 6.50 -9.50
C HIS A 32 -9.56 6.42 -9.85
N LEU A 33 -9.17 5.59 -10.82
CA LEU A 33 -7.77 5.46 -11.27
C LEU A 33 -7.37 6.59 -12.23
N ALA A 34 -8.31 7.06 -13.05
CA ALA A 34 -8.08 8.12 -14.03
C ALA A 34 -8.29 9.54 -13.45
N MET A 35 -9.08 9.68 -12.38
CA MET A 35 -9.38 10.98 -11.77
C MET A 35 -8.45 11.35 -10.60
N GLY A 36 -8.33 12.66 -10.38
CA GLY A 36 -7.66 13.24 -9.21
C GLY A 36 -6.19 12.85 -9.06
N GLY A 37 -5.47 12.73 -10.19
CA GLY A 37 -4.03 12.49 -10.20
C GLY A 37 -3.57 11.13 -9.67
N PHE A 38 -4.45 10.13 -9.56
CA PHE A 38 -4.08 8.81 -9.01
C PHE A 38 -2.96 8.13 -9.80
N ALA A 39 -3.12 8.00 -11.12
CA ALA A 39 -2.08 7.43 -11.97
C ALA A 39 -0.77 8.25 -11.90
N PHE A 40 -0.87 9.57 -11.85
CA PHE A 40 0.31 10.45 -11.75
C PHE A 40 1.05 10.25 -10.42
N GLY A 41 0.34 10.30 -9.29
CA GLY A 41 0.91 10.08 -7.97
C GLY A 41 1.46 8.66 -7.80
N ALA A 42 0.79 7.65 -8.37
CA ALA A 42 1.23 6.26 -8.33
C ALA A 42 2.53 6.02 -9.12
N VAL A 43 2.74 6.73 -10.23
CA VAL A 43 3.87 6.53 -11.15
C VAL A 43 5.06 7.44 -10.85
N PHE A 44 4.83 8.66 -10.35
CA PHE A 44 5.89 9.66 -10.17
C PHE A 44 6.22 9.97 -8.71
N MET A 45 5.27 9.80 -7.79
CA MET A 45 5.49 10.15 -6.37
C MET A 45 5.66 8.90 -5.50
N ALA A 46 4.77 7.92 -5.61
CA ALA A 46 4.80 6.71 -4.78
C ALA A 46 6.02 5.80 -5.08
N THR A 47 6.63 5.94 -6.25
CA THR A 47 7.81 5.15 -6.67
C THR A 47 9.14 5.80 -6.30
N ASP A 48 9.14 6.87 -5.50
CA ASP A 48 10.38 7.47 -5.00
C ASP A 48 11.16 6.46 -4.11
N PRO A 49 12.41 6.11 -4.48
CA PRO A 49 13.20 5.14 -3.72
C PRO A 49 13.71 5.66 -2.38
N VAL A 50 13.70 6.98 -2.12
CA VAL A 50 14.27 7.56 -0.89
C VAL A 50 13.26 7.52 0.26
N SER A 51 12.01 7.89 -0.03
CA SER A 51 10.95 8.02 0.98
C SER A 51 10.10 6.77 1.18
N GLY A 52 10.16 5.80 0.26
CA GLY A 52 9.41 4.55 0.33
C GLY A 52 10.06 3.43 1.15
N ALA A 53 9.31 2.34 1.34
CA ALA A 53 9.81 1.13 2.00
C ALA A 53 10.96 0.48 1.19
N GLN A 54 12.05 0.15 1.88
CA GLN A 54 13.27 -0.40 1.29
C GLN A 54 13.20 -1.91 1.09
N THR A 55 12.44 -2.63 1.94
CA THR A 55 12.33 -4.09 1.84
C THR A 55 11.40 -4.53 0.72
N GLU A 56 11.72 -5.63 0.02
CA GLU A 56 10.86 -6.14 -1.06
C GLU A 56 9.43 -6.42 -0.62
N SER A 57 9.24 -7.11 0.52
CA SER A 57 7.91 -7.35 1.09
C SER A 57 7.24 -6.06 1.60
N GLY A 58 8.03 -5.11 2.12
CA GLY A 58 7.54 -3.81 2.55
C GLY A 58 6.98 -2.97 1.40
N LYS A 59 7.64 -2.98 0.22
CA LYS A 59 7.19 -2.29 -1.00
C LYS A 59 5.80 -2.73 -1.46
N TRP A 60 5.45 -4.01 -1.27
CA TRP A 60 4.11 -4.52 -1.58
C TRP A 60 3.07 -3.95 -0.62
N ILE A 61 3.31 -4.05 0.69
CA ILE A 61 2.39 -3.57 1.74
C ILE A 61 2.22 -2.05 1.66
N TYR A 62 3.34 -1.32 1.56
CA TYR A 62 3.37 0.14 1.46
C TYR A 62 2.54 0.64 0.28
N GLY A 63 2.79 0.13 -0.94
CA GLY A 63 2.03 0.56 -2.11
C GLY A 63 0.54 0.19 -2.04
N PHE A 64 0.21 -1.00 -1.54
CA PHE A 64 -1.18 -1.44 -1.39
C PHE A 64 -1.97 -0.53 -0.45
N LEU A 65 -1.37 -0.13 0.67
CA LEU A 65 -1.97 0.79 1.62
C LEU A 65 -2.20 2.19 1.02
N ILE A 66 -1.26 2.72 0.24
CA ILE A 66 -1.45 4.01 -0.46
C ILE A 66 -2.68 3.96 -1.38
N GLY A 67 -2.82 2.89 -2.16
CA GLY A 67 -3.94 2.73 -3.09
C GLY A 67 -5.30 2.71 -2.36
N ILE A 68 -5.37 1.99 -1.24
CA ILE A 68 -6.57 1.93 -0.39
C ILE A 68 -6.87 3.29 0.23
N LEU A 69 -5.88 3.90 0.89
CA LEU A 69 -6.03 5.19 1.57
C LEU A 69 -6.44 6.29 0.61
N SER A 70 -5.87 6.31 -0.60
CA SER A 70 -6.20 7.32 -1.59
C SER A 70 -7.69 7.30 -1.97
N ILE A 71 -8.26 6.11 -2.21
CA ILE A 71 -9.68 5.99 -2.57
C ILE A 71 -10.57 6.20 -1.35
N LEU A 72 -10.17 5.68 -0.18
CA LEU A 72 -10.92 5.87 1.05
C LEU A 72 -11.05 7.36 1.40
N ILE A 73 -9.95 8.12 1.37
CA ILE A 73 -9.95 9.57 1.66
C ILE A 73 -10.80 10.32 0.64
N ARG A 74 -10.73 9.93 -0.63
CA ARG A 74 -11.52 10.56 -1.71
C ARG A 74 -13.02 10.35 -1.52
N VAL A 75 -13.45 9.15 -1.15
CA VAL A 75 -14.86 8.80 -0.99
C VAL A 75 -15.44 9.36 0.32
N LEU A 76 -14.64 9.36 1.40
CA LEU A 76 -15.07 9.91 2.69
C LEU A 76 -15.08 11.44 2.71
N ASN A 77 -14.22 12.09 1.92
CA ASN A 77 -14.13 13.55 1.86
C ASN A 77 -14.07 14.06 0.41
N PRO A 78 -15.22 14.35 -0.21
CA PRO A 78 -15.33 14.78 -1.61
C PRO A 78 -14.59 16.08 -1.93
N ALA A 79 -14.28 16.91 -0.92
CA ALA A 79 -13.60 18.19 -1.11
C ALA A 79 -12.11 18.04 -1.50
N TYR A 80 -11.53 16.84 -1.40
CA TYR A 80 -10.11 16.58 -1.68
C TYR A 80 -9.91 15.59 -2.84
N PRO A 81 -10.09 16.04 -4.10
CA PRO A 81 -9.81 15.20 -5.27
C PRO A 81 -8.34 14.74 -5.35
N GLU A 82 -7.41 15.48 -4.73
CA GLU A 82 -5.97 15.19 -4.61
C GLU A 82 -5.59 14.17 -3.51
N ALA A 83 -6.55 13.40 -2.99
CA ALA A 83 -6.38 12.42 -1.90
C ALA A 83 -5.15 11.49 -2.01
N VAL A 84 -4.65 11.28 -3.23
CA VAL A 84 -3.45 10.49 -3.55
C VAL A 84 -2.19 11.07 -2.89
N MET A 85 -1.97 12.39 -2.97
CA MET A 85 -0.75 13.01 -2.43
C MET A 85 -0.70 12.91 -0.91
N LEU A 86 -1.84 13.15 -0.25
CA LEU A 86 -1.98 13.01 1.19
C LEU A 86 -1.77 11.56 1.63
N ALA A 87 -2.31 10.59 0.90
CA ALA A 87 -2.09 9.17 1.16
C ALA A 87 -0.61 8.78 1.04
N ILE A 88 0.11 9.30 0.03
CA ILE A 88 1.55 9.04 -0.15
C ILE A 88 2.35 9.64 1.01
N LEU A 89 2.11 10.92 1.35
CA LEU A 89 2.81 11.58 2.45
C LEU A 89 2.58 10.87 3.79
N PHE A 90 1.33 10.47 4.06
CA PHE A 90 1.00 9.69 5.25
C PHE A 90 1.77 8.37 5.27
N MET A 91 1.77 7.63 4.16
CA MET A 91 2.47 6.35 4.11
C MET A 91 3.99 6.48 4.15
N ASN A 92 4.56 7.58 3.67
CA ASN A 92 5.99 7.86 3.81
C ASN A 92 6.40 7.96 5.28
N ALA A 93 5.56 8.57 6.13
CA ALA A 93 5.81 8.61 7.57
C ALA A 93 5.78 7.21 8.21
N PHE A 94 4.96 6.29 7.68
CA PHE A 94 4.87 4.91 8.16
C PHE A 94 5.84 3.93 7.48
N ALA A 95 6.56 4.34 6.42
CA ALA A 95 7.48 3.47 5.70
C ALA A 95 8.58 2.85 6.60
N PRO A 96 9.24 3.60 7.50
CA PRO A 96 10.24 3.01 8.42
C PRO A 96 9.64 1.98 9.38
N LEU A 97 8.38 2.19 9.80
CA LEU A 97 7.68 1.27 10.69
C LEU A 97 7.37 -0.05 9.97
N ILE A 98 6.92 0.02 8.72
CA ILE A 98 6.66 -1.16 7.88
C ILE A 98 7.95 -1.98 7.72
N ASP A 99 9.05 -1.30 7.39
CA ASP A 99 10.34 -1.98 7.21
C ASP A 99 10.84 -2.62 8.52
N TYR A 100 10.69 -1.94 9.67
CA TYR A 100 11.06 -2.51 10.96
C TYR A 100 10.35 -3.85 11.22
N TYR A 101 9.04 -3.92 10.99
CA TYR A 101 8.26 -5.15 11.16
C TYR A 101 8.67 -6.26 10.17
N VAL A 102 8.91 -5.92 8.91
CA VAL A 102 9.35 -6.88 7.88
C VAL A 102 10.73 -7.46 8.22
N VAL A 103 11.68 -6.59 8.61
CA VAL A 103 13.04 -7.01 8.99
C VAL A 103 13.01 -7.93 10.22
N GLN A 104 12.25 -7.57 11.26
CA GLN A 104 12.08 -8.40 12.45
C GLN A 104 11.51 -9.78 12.13
N SER A 105 10.52 -9.86 11.24
CA SER A 105 9.95 -11.12 10.78
C SER A 105 10.99 -11.98 10.05
N ASN A 106 11.81 -11.37 9.20
CA ASN A 106 12.88 -12.05 8.48
C ASN A 106 13.98 -12.57 9.43
N ILE A 107 14.37 -11.79 10.44
CA ILE A 107 15.33 -12.21 11.47
C ILE A 107 14.80 -13.42 12.24
N LYS A 108 13.55 -13.38 12.73
CA LYS A 108 12.92 -14.50 13.43
C LYS A 108 12.87 -15.77 12.58
N ARG A 109 12.55 -15.65 11.29
CA ARG A 109 12.56 -16.77 10.32
C ARG A 109 13.96 -17.36 10.11
N ARG A 110 15.00 -16.52 10.03
CA ARG A 110 16.40 -16.96 9.91
C ARG A 110 16.86 -17.69 11.17
N LEU A 111 16.58 -17.16 12.36
CA LEU A 111 16.91 -17.81 13.63
C LEU A 111 16.21 -19.16 13.79
N LYS A 112 14.95 -19.28 13.38
CA LYS A 112 14.21 -20.55 13.39
C LYS A 112 14.88 -21.59 12.47
N ARG A 113 15.32 -21.20 11.27
CA ARG A 113 16.03 -22.11 10.34
C ARG A 113 17.40 -22.54 10.87
N ALA A 114 18.18 -21.62 11.45
CA ALA A 114 19.47 -21.94 12.05
C ALA A 114 19.33 -22.95 13.21
N LYS A 115 18.33 -22.76 14.09
CA LYS A 115 18.02 -23.73 15.15
C LYS A 115 17.61 -25.11 14.62
N VAL A 116 16.83 -25.16 13.53
CA VAL A 116 16.46 -26.42 12.89
C VAL A 116 17.71 -27.14 12.38
N THR A 117 18.59 -26.48 11.63
CA THR A 117 19.83 -27.08 11.11
C THR A 117 20.74 -27.60 12.22
N LEU A 118 20.89 -26.86 13.32
CA LEU A 118 21.66 -27.32 14.48
C LEU A 118 21.06 -28.58 15.11
N ASN A 119 19.74 -28.69 15.21
CA ASN A 119 19.08 -29.87 15.75
C ASN A 119 19.14 -31.10 14.84
N THR A 120 19.24 -30.92 13.51
CA THR A 120 19.37 -32.04 12.56
C THR A 120 20.80 -32.54 12.41
N GLY A 121 21.82 -31.68 12.61
CA GLY A 121 23.24 -32.04 12.49
C GLY A 121 23.86 -32.69 13.73
N VAL A 122 23.09 -32.85 14.82
CA VAL A 122 23.53 -33.47 16.09
C VAL A 122 23.00 -34.92 16.22
N LYS A 123 22.48 -35.51 15.14
CA LYS A 123 22.15 -36.94 15.08
C LYS A 123 23.24 -37.72 14.36
#